data_AF-A0A180FXR2-F1
#
_entry.id   AF-A0A180FXR2-F1
#
_cell.length_a   1.000
_cell.length_b   1.000
_cell.length_c   1.000
_cell.angle_alpha   90.00
_cell.angle_beta   90.00
_cell.angle_gamma   90.00
#
_symmetry.space_group_name_H-M   'P 1'
#
loop_
_entity.id
_entity.type
_entity.pdbx_description
1 polymer ?
#
loop_
_entity_poly.entity_id
_entity_poly.type
_entity_poly.pdbx_seq_one_letter_code
_entity_poly.pdbx_strand_id
1 'polypeptide(L)'
;DLANPLVSRHIDYYPEMTSQGHFKFSQSKKWLEELAPQHRAPMCEVNGEHYYLYEPVELASGLLLIPIYFYIQDSQLVSKCIAPDLEPFVKNHQNLIKMKIPQDIEFNHPQLLVIPASEFKNCYCKIQFNGQNLSKICGDAIF
;
A
#
# COMPACT_ATOMS: atom_id res chain seq x y z
N ASP A 1 -24.71 4.13 -4.61
CA ASP A 1 -24.41 4.04 -6.04
C ASP A 1 -23.35 2.99 -6.39
N LEU A 2 -22.17 3.00 -5.74
CA LEU A 2 -21.08 2.03 -5.97
C LEU A 2 -21.44 0.55 -5.75
N ALA A 3 -22.48 0.26 -4.94
CA ALA A 3 -22.93 -1.10 -4.64
C ALA A 3 -23.83 -1.71 -5.72
N ASN A 4 -24.20 -0.97 -6.77
CA ASN A 4 -24.97 -1.52 -7.88
C ASN A 4 -24.06 -2.36 -8.79
N PRO A 5 -24.23 -3.70 -8.88
CA PRO A 5 -23.34 -4.56 -9.67
C PRO A 5 -23.33 -4.21 -11.16
N LEU A 6 -24.43 -3.65 -11.67
CA LEU A 6 -24.54 -3.25 -13.08
C LEU A 6 -23.67 -2.03 -13.41
N VAL A 7 -23.44 -1.16 -12.42
CA VAL A 7 -22.66 0.08 -12.55
C VAL A 7 -21.20 -0.15 -12.16
N SER A 8 -20.96 -0.94 -11.09
CA SER A 8 -19.63 -1.24 -10.56
C SER A 8 -18.64 -1.74 -11.62
N ARG A 9 -19.07 -2.61 -12.55
CA ARG A 9 -18.23 -3.13 -13.64
C ARG A 9 -17.76 -2.08 -14.66
N HIS A 10 -18.35 -0.89 -14.65
CA HIS A 10 -17.99 0.22 -15.54
C HIS A 10 -17.20 1.32 -14.83
N ILE A 11 -16.91 1.13 -13.53
CA ILE A 11 -16.14 2.07 -12.72
C ILE A 11 -14.70 1.58 -12.63
N ASP A 12 -13.78 2.45 -13.00
CA ASP A 12 -12.37 2.26 -12.67
C ASP A 12 -12.17 2.62 -11.19
N TYR A 13 -11.60 1.70 -10.41
CA TYR A 13 -11.37 1.89 -8.96
C TYR A 13 -9.95 2.39 -8.65
N TYR A 14 -9.04 2.26 -9.61
CA TYR A 14 -7.64 2.59 -9.49
C TYR A 14 -7.19 3.43 -10.69
N PRO A 15 -6.21 4.32 -10.52
CA PRO A 15 -5.56 4.94 -11.67
C PRO A 15 -4.84 3.86 -12.49
N GLU A 16 -4.65 4.14 -13.78
CA GLU A 16 -4.04 3.23 -14.74
C GLU A 16 -2.80 3.90 -15.34
N MET A 17 -1.65 3.26 -15.24
CA MET A 17 -0.44 3.69 -15.91
C MET A 17 -0.39 3.08 -17.31
N THR A 18 -0.41 3.94 -18.33
CA THR A 18 -0.29 3.56 -19.73
C THR A 18 0.76 4.42 -20.42
N SER A 19 1.53 3.81 -21.32
CA SER A 19 2.44 4.50 -22.23
C SER A 19 1.76 4.88 -23.56
N GLN A 20 0.58 4.31 -23.83
CA GLN A 20 -0.27 4.66 -24.97
C GLN A 20 -1.19 5.81 -24.57
N GLY A 21 -1.52 6.69 -25.52
CA GLY A 21 -2.27 7.93 -25.27
C GLY A 21 -3.53 7.75 -24.40
N HIS A 22 -3.90 8.80 -23.67
CA HIS A 22 -4.99 8.75 -22.69
C HIS A 22 -6.37 8.75 -23.38
N PHE A 23 -7.22 7.78 -23.04
CA PHE A 23 -8.60 7.69 -23.50
C PHE A 23 -9.62 7.54 -22.36
N LYS A 24 -9.16 7.38 -21.12
CA LYS A 24 -9.97 7.35 -19.89
C LYS A 24 -9.41 8.31 -18.83
N PHE A 25 -10.27 8.71 -17.90
CA PHE A 25 -9.86 9.53 -16.75
C PHE A 25 -8.91 8.78 -15.79
N SER A 26 -9.06 7.45 -15.65
CA SER A 26 -8.14 6.58 -14.89
C SER A 26 -6.69 6.72 -15.32
N GLN A 27 -6.46 7.04 -16.59
CA GLN A 27 -5.13 7.20 -17.17
C GLN A 27 -4.56 8.60 -17.00
N SER A 28 -5.27 9.50 -16.32
CA SER A 28 -4.80 10.86 -16.09
C SER A 28 -3.64 10.87 -15.09
N LYS A 29 -2.61 11.65 -15.40
CA LYS A 29 -1.50 11.91 -14.49
C LYS A 29 -1.98 12.42 -13.12
N LYS A 30 -3.04 13.24 -13.12
CA LYS A 30 -3.63 13.78 -11.89
C LYS A 30 -4.04 12.67 -10.92
N TRP A 31 -4.75 11.65 -11.41
CA TRP A 31 -5.17 10.54 -10.55
C TRP A 31 -3.99 9.65 -10.17
N LEU A 32 -3.10 9.35 -11.11
CA LEU A 32 -1.96 8.46 -10.87
C LEU A 32 -0.94 9.06 -9.87
N GLU A 33 -0.61 10.34 -9.99
CA GLU A 33 0.56 10.93 -9.33
C GLU A 33 0.23 12.11 -8.39
N GLU A 34 -0.80 12.92 -8.70
CA GLU A 34 -0.95 14.26 -8.11
C GLU A 34 -2.02 14.33 -7.02
N LEU A 35 -2.84 13.29 -6.84
CA LEU A 35 -3.79 13.25 -5.74
C LEU A 35 -3.08 13.15 -4.40
N ALA A 36 -3.52 13.97 -3.44
CA ALA A 36 -3.10 13.86 -2.06
C ALA A 36 -3.49 12.48 -1.49
N PRO A 37 -2.71 11.93 -0.53
CA PRO A 37 -2.92 10.58 0.01
C PRO A 37 -4.36 10.22 0.35
N GLN A 38 -5.10 11.12 0.99
CA GLN A 38 -6.50 10.93 1.41
C GLN A 38 -7.52 10.82 0.25
N HIS A 39 -7.11 11.15 -0.98
CA HIS A 39 -7.96 11.07 -2.18
C HIS A 39 -7.59 9.88 -3.08
N ARG A 40 -6.56 9.11 -2.72
CA ARG A 40 -6.15 7.90 -3.45
C ARG A 40 -7.06 6.74 -3.07
N ALA A 41 -7.08 5.70 -3.90
CA ALA A 41 -7.70 4.43 -3.54
C ALA A 41 -7.01 3.88 -2.27
N PRO A 42 -7.70 3.82 -1.11
CA PRO A 42 -7.02 3.60 0.16
C PRO A 42 -6.69 2.12 0.40
N MET A 43 -7.30 1.21 -0.35
CA MET A 43 -7.28 -0.22 -0.10
C MET A 43 -7.30 -1.01 -1.41
N CYS A 44 -6.68 -2.18 -1.41
CA CYS A 44 -6.96 -3.23 -2.37
C CYS A 44 -7.36 -4.54 -1.70
N GLU A 45 -8.09 -5.36 -2.44
CA GLU A 45 -8.41 -6.72 -2.06
C GLU A 45 -7.58 -7.68 -2.90
N VAL A 46 -6.89 -8.61 -2.24
CA VAL A 46 -6.15 -9.69 -2.88
C VAL A 46 -6.50 -10.98 -2.15
N ASN A 47 -7.04 -11.97 -2.86
CA ASN A 47 -7.42 -13.27 -2.31
C ASN A 47 -8.36 -13.19 -1.08
N GLY A 48 -9.28 -12.23 -1.04
CA GLY A 48 -10.20 -12.03 0.08
C GLY A 48 -9.60 -11.31 1.30
N GLU A 49 -8.35 -10.87 1.20
CA GLU A 49 -7.66 -10.06 2.22
C GLU A 49 -7.56 -8.61 1.79
N HIS A 50 -7.61 -7.71 2.76
CA HIS A 50 -7.54 -6.26 2.52
C HIS A 50 -6.16 -5.72 2.91
N TYR A 51 -5.60 -4.89 2.03
CA TYR A 51 -4.33 -4.20 2.22
C TYR A 51 -4.54 -2.72 2.04
N TYR A 52 -3.99 -1.92 2.94
CA TYR A 52 -4.20 -0.47 2.97
C TYR A 52 -2.92 0.28 2.62
N LEU A 53 -3.08 1.46 2.00
CA LEU A 53 -1.98 2.40 1.88
C LEU A 53 -1.49 2.81 3.26
N TYR A 54 -0.19 3.01 3.41
CA TYR A 54 0.48 3.39 4.67
C TYR A 54 0.33 2.38 5.81
N GLU A 55 -0.09 1.14 5.51
CA GLU A 55 -0.01 0.03 6.46
C GLU A 55 1.06 -0.99 6.02
N PRO A 56 1.76 -1.64 6.98
CA PRO A 56 2.74 -2.66 6.64
C PRO A 56 2.11 -3.85 5.94
N VAL A 57 2.78 -4.34 4.90
CA VAL A 57 2.48 -5.60 4.22
C VAL A 57 3.72 -6.49 4.23
N GLU A 58 3.52 -7.77 4.53
CA GLU A 58 4.54 -8.79 4.31
C GLU A 58 4.28 -9.48 2.98
N LEU A 59 5.33 -9.57 2.15
CA LEU A 59 5.30 -10.28 0.88
C LEU A 59 5.44 -11.80 1.07
N ALA A 60 5.14 -12.57 0.02
CA ALA A 60 5.40 -14.00 0.00
C ALA A 60 6.86 -14.38 0.31
N SER A 61 7.81 -13.50 -0.04
CA SER A 61 9.23 -13.62 0.26
C SER A 61 9.60 -13.39 1.74
N GLY A 62 8.68 -12.86 2.55
CA GLY A 62 8.93 -12.44 3.93
C GLY A 62 9.45 -11.00 4.07
N LEU A 63 9.59 -10.27 2.97
CA LEU A 63 9.96 -8.84 3.03
C LEU A 63 8.80 -8.00 3.57
N LEU A 64 9.12 -7.07 4.47
CA LEU A 64 8.19 -6.09 5.02
C LEU A 64 8.28 -4.80 4.22
N LEU A 65 7.16 -4.35 3.66
CA LEU A 65 7.07 -3.12 2.88
C LEU A 65 5.83 -2.31 3.30
N ILE A 66 5.75 -1.07 2.80
CA ILE A 66 4.62 -0.18 3.00
C ILE A 66 4.08 0.25 1.62
N PRO A 67 2.82 -0.07 1.27
CA PRO A 67 2.16 0.42 0.06
C PRO A 67 1.92 1.92 0.12
N ILE A 68 2.29 2.64 -0.95
CA ILE A 68 2.13 4.09 -1.07
C ILE A 68 1.17 4.48 -2.20
N TYR A 69 1.12 3.68 -3.27
CA TYR A 69 0.19 3.86 -4.39
C TYR A 69 -0.33 2.51 -4.85
N PHE A 70 -1.64 2.41 -5.11
CA PHE A 70 -2.25 1.32 -5.86
C PHE A 70 -2.65 1.82 -7.25
N TYR A 71 -2.26 1.07 -8.29
CA TYR A 71 -2.57 1.43 -9.67
C TYR A 71 -2.58 0.19 -10.56
N ILE A 72 -3.23 0.29 -11.73
CA ILE A 72 -3.17 -0.73 -12.76
C ILE A 72 -1.98 -0.45 -13.67
N GLN A 73 -1.17 -1.46 -13.93
CA GLN A 73 -0.10 -1.45 -14.91
C GLN A 73 -0.14 -2.76 -15.69
N ASP A 74 -0.11 -2.70 -17.03
CA ASP A 74 -0.14 -3.89 -17.89
C ASP A 74 -1.29 -4.85 -17.55
N SER A 75 -2.48 -4.29 -17.26
CA SER A 75 -3.69 -5.01 -16.82
C SER A 75 -3.59 -5.73 -15.46
N GLN A 76 -2.56 -5.45 -14.67
CA GLN A 76 -2.37 -6.01 -13.33
C GLN A 76 -2.46 -4.92 -12.27
N LEU A 77 -3.05 -5.26 -11.12
CA LEU A 77 -2.98 -4.41 -9.95
C LEU A 77 -1.57 -4.50 -9.35
N VAL A 78 -0.91 -3.35 -9.28
CA VAL A 78 0.42 -3.20 -8.72
C VAL A 78 0.39 -2.14 -7.62
N SER A 79 1.39 -2.22 -6.75
CA SER A 79 1.64 -1.25 -5.70
C SER A 79 3.04 -0.67 -5.84
N LYS A 80 3.17 0.65 -5.69
CA LYS A 80 4.47 1.24 -5.36
C LYS A 80 4.64 1.19 -3.85
N CYS A 81 5.67 0.49 -3.41
CA CYS A 81 5.96 0.23 -2.02
C CYS A 81 7.31 0.81 -1.62
N ILE A 82 7.49 1.08 -0.33
CA ILE A 82 8.79 1.44 0.24
C ILE A 82 9.15 0.53 1.41
N ALA A 83 10.44 0.30 1.64
CA ALA A 83 10.90 -0.33 2.86
C ALA A 83 10.66 0.62 4.06
N PRO A 84 10.13 0.12 5.19
CA PRO A 84 9.99 0.92 6.40
C PRO A 84 11.35 1.28 6.98
N ASP A 85 11.46 2.46 7.58
CA ASP A 85 12.55 2.77 8.52
C ASP A 85 12.13 2.32 9.93
N LEU A 86 12.97 1.49 10.55
CA LEU A 86 12.69 0.82 11.81
C LEU A 86 13.69 1.28 12.87
N GLU A 87 13.20 2.05 13.84
CA GLU A 87 14.01 2.57 14.94
C GLU A 87 13.65 1.91 16.27
N PRO A 88 14.59 1.28 16.98
CA PRO A 88 14.31 0.75 18.30
C PRO A 88 14.11 1.89 19.31
N PHE A 89 13.16 1.74 20.22
CA PHE A 89 12.96 2.67 21.34
C PHE A 89 12.47 1.94 22.60
N VAL A 90 12.58 2.60 23.75
CA VAL A 90 12.14 2.04 25.04
C VAL A 90 10.97 2.85 25.59
N LYS A 91 9.89 2.17 25.95
CA LYS A 91 8.73 2.77 26.64
C LYS A 91 8.29 1.83 27.75
N ASN A 92 8.13 2.35 28.98
CA ASN A 92 7.71 1.56 30.15
C ASN A 92 8.56 0.28 30.38
N HIS A 93 9.88 0.37 30.19
CA HIS A 93 10.83 -0.77 30.27
C HIS A 93 10.62 -1.88 29.22
N GLN A 94 9.84 -1.62 28.17
CA GLN A 94 9.69 -2.52 27.02
C GLN A 94 10.47 -1.98 25.82
N ASN A 95 11.20 -2.87 25.13
CA ASN A 95 11.83 -2.58 23.85
C ASN A 95 10.78 -2.68 22.74
N LEU A 96 10.56 -1.57 22.04
CA LEU A 96 9.59 -1.44 20.96
C LEU A 96 10.29 -0.98 19.68
N ILE A 97 9.60 -1.09 18.54
CA ILE A 97 10.07 -0.62 17.24
C ILE A 97 9.17 0.50 16.75
N LYS A 98 9.74 1.67 16.51
CA LYS A 98 9.08 2.77 15.82
C LYS A 98 9.24 2.55 14.33
N MET A 99 8.12 2.33 13.64
CA MET A 99 8.10 2.32 12.18
C MET A 99 7.80 3.74 11.70
N LYS A 100 8.70 4.28 10.87
CA LYS A 100 8.51 5.58 10.22
C LYS A 100 8.10 5.39 8.77
N ILE A 101 7.06 6.11 8.36
CA ILE A 101 6.60 6.14 6.97
C ILE A 101 6.83 7.53 6.40
N PRO A 102 7.56 7.67 5.27
CA PRO A 102 7.69 8.98 4.63
C PRO A 102 6.33 9.47 4.14
N GLN A 103 5.97 10.68 4.57
CA GLN A 103 4.83 11.41 4.03
C GLN A 103 5.22 12.10 2.72
N ASP A 104 4.23 12.38 1.86
CA ASP A 104 4.39 13.17 0.64
C ASP A 104 5.45 12.67 -0.36
N ILE A 105 5.76 11.37 -0.34
CA ILE A 105 6.67 10.76 -1.31
C ILE A 105 6.04 10.76 -2.71
N GLU A 106 6.74 11.36 -3.67
CA GLU A 106 6.28 11.47 -5.06
C GLU A 106 6.19 10.11 -5.76
N PHE A 107 5.29 9.97 -6.73
CA PHE A 107 5.06 8.73 -7.46
C PHE A 107 6.34 8.17 -8.11
N ASN A 108 7.21 9.02 -8.63
CA ASN A 108 8.45 8.61 -9.32
C ASN A 108 9.68 8.60 -8.41
N HIS A 109 9.49 8.62 -7.08
CA HIS A 109 10.60 8.59 -6.13
C HIS A 109 11.43 7.30 -6.29
N PRO A 110 12.78 7.39 -6.37
CA PRO A 110 13.64 6.27 -6.74
C PRO A 110 13.70 5.12 -5.72
N GLN A 111 13.29 5.37 -4.47
CA GLN A 111 13.20 4.34 -3.44
C GLN A 111 11.90 3.52 -3.50
N LEU A 112 10.92 3.91 -4.34
CA LEU A 112 9.69 3.15 -4.51
C LEU A 112 9.94 1.93 -5.39
N LEU A 113 9.60 0.77 -4.85
CA LEU A 113 9.63 -0.52 -5.53
C LEU A 113 8.25 -0.80 -6.13
N VAL A 114 8.20 -1.29 -7.37
CA VAL A 114 6.96 -1.74 -8.00
C VAL A 114 6.75 -3.20 -7.66
N ILE A 115 5.68 -3.50 -6.92
CA ILE A 115 5.35 -4.84 -6.42
C ILE A 115 3.96 -5.22 -6.94
N PRO A 116 3.80 -6.35 -7.65
CA PRO A 116 2.48 -6.90 -7.95
C PRO A 116 1.68 -7.13 -6.67
N ALA A 117 0.43 -6.67 -6.61
CA ALA A 117 -0.40 -6.83 -5.41
C ALA A 117 -0.63 -8.32 -5.09
N SER A 118 -0.54 -9.21 -6.10
CA SER A 118 -0.57 -10.66 -5.93
C SER A 118 0.57 -11.24 -5.08
N GLU A 119 1.66 -10.49 -4.86
CA GLU A 119 2.76 -10.92 -3.97
C GLU A 119 2.48 -10.62 -2.49
N PHE A 120 1.44 -9.85 -2.19
CA PHE A 120 1.04 -9.56 -0.81
C PHE A 120 0.54 -10.82 -0.13
N LYS A 121 1.05 -11.07 1.08
CA LYS A 121 0.74 -12.29 1.84
C LYS A 121 0.02 -11.99 3.14
N ASN A 122 0.59 -11.13 4.00
CA ASN A 122 -0.01 -10.82 5.30
C ASN A 122 -0.29 -9.31 5.45
N CYS A 123 -1.53 -8.97 5.82
CA CYS A 123 -1.91 -7.64 6.31
C CYS A 123 -1.19 -7.31 7.62
N TYR A 124 -1.09 -6.03 7.97
CA TYR A 124 -0.54 -5.57 9.26
C TYR A 124 -1.02 -6.39 10.47
N CYS A 125 -2.31 -6.72 10.50
CA CYS A 125 -2.96 -7.56 11.51
C CYS A 125 -2.35 -8.96 11.72
N LYS A 126 -1.73 -9.52 10.69
CA LYS A 126 -1.25 -10.91 10.63
C LYS A 126 0.27 -11.03 10.60
N ILE A 127 1.00 -9.92 10.43
CA ILE A 127 2.46 -9.95 10.36
C ILE A 127 3.04 -10.29 11.74
N GLN A 128 3.99 -11.23 11.76
CA GLN A 128 4.67 -11.65 12.97
C GLN A 128 6.18 -11.49 12.83
N PHE A 129 6.82 -11.03 13.90
CA PHE A 129 8.27 -10.95 14.03
C PHE A 129 8.69 -11.73 15.27
N ASN A 130 9.53 -12.75 15.10
CA ASN A 130 9.96 -13.65 16.18
C ASN A 130 8.82 -14.22 17.03
N GLY A 131 7.68 -14.56 16.40
CA GLY A 131 6.50 -15.13 17.06
C GLY A 131 5.61 -14.13 17.80
N GLN A 132 5.88 -12.82 17.70
CA GLN A 132 5.01 -11.75 18.22
C GLN A 132 4.40 -10.95 17.07
N ASN A 133 3.14 -10.53 17.21
CA ASN A 133 2.50 -9.68 16.22
C ASN A 133 3.24 -8.34 16.09
N LEU A 134 3.44 -7.87 14.87
CA LEU A 134 4.09 -6.60 14.58
C LEU A 134 3.39 -5.43 15.29
N SER A 135 2.06 -5.46 15.39
CA SER A 135 1.31 -4.41 16.10
C SER A 135 1.75 -4.24 17.55
N LYS A 136 2.00 -5.34 18.27
CA LYS A 136 2.47 -5.31 19.66
C LYS A 136 3.88 -4.75 19.76
N ILE A 137 4.76 -5.14 18.83
CA ILE A 137 6.15 -4.68 18.79
C ILE A 137 6.22 -3.18 18.48
N CYS A 138 5.27 -2.66 17.71
CA CYS A 138 5.13 -1.24 17.42
C CYS A 138 4.35 -0.46 18.49
N GLY A 139 3.93 -1.11 19.59
CA GLY A 139 3.14 -0.47 20.65
C GLY A 139 1.78 0.04 20.16
N ASP A 140 1.18 -0.69 19.20
CA ASP A 140 -0.08 -0.39 18.52
C ASP A 140 -0.11 1.00 17.86
N ALA A 141 1.06 1.51 17.44
CA ALA A 141 1.20 2.79 16.74
C ALA A 141 2.14 2.67 15.52
N ILE A 142 1.74 3.33 14.44
CA ILE A 142 2.52 3.54 13.23
C ILE A 142 2.73 5.05 13.10
N PHE A 143 3.95 5.49 12.78
CA PHE A 143 4.34 6.91 12.83
C PHE A 143 4.78 7.47 11.48
#